data_AF-A0A9D5PYV0-F1
#
_entry.id   AF-A0A9D5PYV0-F1
#
_cell.length_a   1.000
_cell.length_b   1.000
_cell.length_c   1.000
_cell.angle_alpha   90.00
_cell.angle_beta   90.00
_cell.angle_gamma   90.00
#
_symmetry.space_group_name_H-M   'P 1'
#
loop_
_entity.id
_entity.type
_entity.pdbx_description
1 polymer ?
#
loop_
_entity_poly.entity_id
_entity_poly.type
_entity_poly.pdbx_seq_one_letter_code
_entity_poly.pdbx_strand_id
1 'polypeptide(L)'
;MGKVRLQLGRSGYDVDLMLRVLLPGQRHSLSDRKLEEALRVRLDFMLFCGASLFENVPDHRTLCGFRCALVRLGLFEAVPGEVNRHLCAHGLKVEHAAMAVW
;
A
#
# COMPACT_ATOMS: atom_id res chain seq x y z
N MET A 1 -0.45 -19.68 -8.59
CA MET A 1 0.49 -18.84 -7.79
C MET A 1 0.22 -19.06 -6.32
N GLY A 2 1.21 -19.50 -5.55
CA GLY A 2 1.07 -19.74 -4.11
C GLY A 2 0.92 -18.41 -3.35
N LYS A 3 -0.12 -18.30 -2.52
CA LYS A 3 -0.30 -17.15 -1.61
C LYS A 3 0.83 -17.15 -0.59
N VAL A 4 1.79 -16.25 -0.73
CA VAL A 4 2.77 -15.96 0.33
C VAL A 4 1.98 -15.31 1.48
N ARG A 5 1.72 -16.06 2.55
CA ARG A 5 1.16 -15.53 3.79
C ARG A 5 2.30 -15.04 4.66
N LEU A 6 2.52 -13.73 4.67
CA LEU A 6 3.42 -13.14 5.66
C LEU A 6 2.72 -13.21 7.03
N GLN A 7 3.25 -14.00 7.97
CA GLN A 7 2.79 -14.00 9.37
C GLN A 7 3.20 -12.68 10.03
N LEU A 8 2.40 -11.65 9.79
CA LEU A 8 2.56 -10.31 10.32
C LEU A 8 1.42 -10.07 11.31
N GLY A 9 1.63 -10.47 12.56
CA GLY A 9 0.63 -10.34 13.61
C GLY A 9 -0.65 -11.13 13.35
N ARG A 10 -1.68 -10.91 14.18
CA ARG A 10 -2.90 -11.74 14.28
C ARG A 10 -3.83 -11.70 13.04
N SER A 11 -3.41 -11.13 11.90
CA SER A 11 -4.32 -10.73 10.83
C SER A 11 -4.03 -11.45 9.51
N GLY A 12 -5.01 -12.21 9.03
CA GLY A 12 -4.97 -12.99 7.79
C GLY A 12 -5.10 -12.16 6.51
N TYR A 13 -4.47 -10.99 6.45
CA TYR A 13 -4.47 -10.15 5.25
C TYR A 13 -3.53 -10.71 4.19
N ASP A 14 -3.99 -10.71 2.93
CA ASP A 14 -3.15 -11.04 1.79
C ASP A 14 -2.08 -9.95 1.58
N VAL A 15 -0.84 -10.35 1.26
CA VAL A 15 0.29 -9.42 1.07
C VAL A 15 0.03 -8.41 -0.03
N ASP A 16 -0.66 -8.84 -1.08
CA ASP A 16 -1.09 -7.99 -2.20
C ASP A 16 -1.99 -6.84 -1.72
N LEU A 17 -2.90 -7.10 -0.77
CA LEU A 17 -3.73 -6.07 -0.17
C LEU A 17 -2.89 -5.07 0.63
N MET A 18 -2.01 -5.60 1.50
CA MET A 18 -1.13 -4.77 2.34
C MET A 18 -0.21 -3.88 1.50
N LEU A 19 0.29 -4.39 0.37
CA LEU A 19 1.08 -3.63 -0.59
C LEU A 19 0.25 -2.50 -1.21
N ARG A 20 -0.95 -2.81 -1.72
CA ARG A 20 -1.86 -1.82 -2.30
C ARG A 20 -2.26 -0.74 -1.31
N VAL A 21 -2.42 -1.07 -0.03
CA VAL A 21 -2.70 -0.10 1.04
C VAL A 21 -1.51 0.81 1.33
N LEU A 22 -0.29 0.27 1.31
CA LEU A 22 0.91 1.03 1.64
C LEU A 22 1.25 2.10 0.58
N LEU A 23 1.03 1.79 -0.71
CA LEU A 23 1.34 2.67 -1.84
C LEU A 23 0.74 4.09 -1.72
N PRO A 24 -0.57 4.26 -1.50
CA PRO A 24 -1.16 5.59 -1.32
C PRO A 24 -0.67 6.25 -0.02
N GLY A 25 -0.38 5.47 1.02
CA GLY A 25 0.26 5.97 2.24
C GLY A 25 1.63 6.59 1.99
N GLN A 26 2.48 5.94 1.20
CA GLN A 26 3.79 6.46 0.80
C GLN A 26 3.66 7.69 -0.10
N ARG A 27 2.78 7.63 -1.12
CA ARG A 27 2.56 8.74 -2.07
C ARG A 27 2.08 10.03 -1.39
N HIS A 28 1.28 9.90 -0.34
CA HIS A 28 0.75 11.04 0.41
C HIS A 28 1.54 11.32 1.72
N SER A 29 2.68 10.68 1.93
CA SER A 29 3.51 10.83 3.15
C SER A 29 2.71 10.66 4.46
N LEU A 30 1.81 9.67 4.50
CA LEU A 30 0.93 9.43 5.64
C LEU A 30 1.59 8.55 6.71
N SER A 31 1.32 8.90 7.98
CA SER A 31 1.56 7.99 9.10
C SER A 31 0.61 6.80 9.04
N ASP A 32 0.93 5.69 9.71
CA ASP A 32 0.06 4.50 9.73
C ASP A 32 -1.35 4.81 10.28
N ARG A 33 -1.47 5.75 11.24
CA ARG A 33 -2.76 6.23 11.74
C ARG A 33 -3.55 7.03 10.71
N LYS A 34 -2.90 7.99 10.04
CA LYS A 34 -3.55 8.77 8.98
C LYS A 34 -3.94 7.90 7.80
N LEU A 35 -3.16 6.86 7.51
CA LEU A 35 -3.49 5.87 6.48
C LEU A 35 -4.71 5.03 6.88
N GLU A 36 -4.77 4.52 8.11
CA GLU A 36 -5.94 3.84 8.66
C GLU A 36 -7.21 4.72 8.56
N GLU A 37 -7.11 5.99 8.96
CA GLU A 37 -8.21 6.96 8.86
C GLU A 37 -8.62 7.21 7.41
N ALA A 38 -7.65 7.43 6.52
CA ALA A 38 -7.91 7.65 5.09
C ALA A 38 -8.63 6.46 4.45
N LEU A 39 -8.22 5.23 4.74
CA LEU A 39 -8.87 4.02 4.22
C LEU A 39 -10.35 3.89 4.61
N ARG A 40 -10.80 4.58 5.66
CA ARG A 40 -12.21 4.55 6.10
C ARG A 40 -13.07 5.63 5.43
N VAL A 41 -12.47 6.70 4.92
CA VAL A 41 -13.22 7.90 4.50
C VAL A 41 -12.96 8.32 3.05
N ARG A 42 -11.82 7.92 2.47
CA ARG A 42 -11.38 8.34 1.14
C ARG A 42 -11.74 7.29 0.09
N LEU A 43 -12.73 7.61 -0.74
CA LEU A 43 -13.24 6.71 -1.78
C LEU A 43 -12.15 6.29 -2.76
N ASP A 44 -11.24 7.19 -3.10
CA ASP A 44 -10.10 6.93 -3.99
C ASP A 44 -9.14 5.89 -3.40
N PHE A 45 -8.85 5.95 -2.10
CA PHE A 45 -8.03 4.94 -1.42
C PHE A 45 -8.72 3.58 -1.40
N MET A 46 -10.03 3.57 -1.10
CA MET A 46 -10.82 2.35 -1.03
C MET A 46 -10.93 1.66 -2.40
N LEU A 47 -11.18 2.44 -3.46
CA LEU A 47 -11.24 1.93 -4.83
C LEU A 47 -9.89 1.36 -5.28
N PHE A 48 -8.80 2.09 -5.02
CA PHE A 48 -7.45 1.65 -5.40
C PHE A 48 -7.07 0.33 -4.73
N CYS A 49 -7.40 0.18 -3.44
CA CYS A 49 -7.03 -1.00 -2.70
C CYS A 49 -8.00 -2.20 -2.90
N GLY A 50 -9.07 -2.02 -3.66
CA GLY A 50 -10.06 -3.03 -3.99
C GLY A 50 -11.15 -3.17 -2.92
N ALA A 51 -12.40 -3.37 -3.37
CA ALA A 51 -13.64 -3.27 -2.59
C ALA A 51 -13.77 -4.20 -1.36
N SER A 52 -12.75 -5.00 -1.03
CA SER A 52 -12.70 -5.87 0.15
C SER A 52 -12.28 -5.15 1.44
N LEU A 53 -11.91 -3.86 1.39
CA LEU A 53 -11.42 -3.13 2.57
C LEU A 53 -12.50 -2.51 3.46
N PHE A 54 -13.71 -2.28 2.95
CA PHE A 54 -14.78 -1.63 3.73
C PHE A 54 -15.16 -2.41 4.99
N GLU A 55 -15.05 -3.74 4.98
CA GLU A 55 -15.39 -4.59 6.13
C GLU A 55 -14.20 -4.92 7.03
N ASN A 56 -12.96 -4.74 6.56
CA ASN A 56 -11.76 -5.18 7.26
C ASN A 56 -10.57 -4.26 6.94
N VAL A 57 -10.64 -2.99 7.35
CA VAL A 57 -9.52 -2.05 7.23
C VAL A 57 -8.41 -2.45 8.22
N PRO A 58 -7.16 -2.68 7.77
CA PRO A 58 -6.03 -2.92 8.66
C PRO A 58 -5.85 -1.73 9.62
N ASP A 59 -5.75 -2.03 10.91
CA ASP A 59 -5.44 -1.00 11.90
C ASP A 59 -3.99 -0.50 11.77
N HIS A 60 -3.71 0.67 12.35
CA HIS A 60 -2.38 1.28 12.33
C HIS A 60 -1.29 0.36 12.90
N ARG A 61 -1.63 -0.59 13.78
CA ARG A 61 -0.67 -1.56 14.32
C ARG A 61 -0.27 -2.58 13.26
N THR A 62 -1.24 -3.10 12.51
CA THR A 62 -1.02 -4.01 11.39
C THR A 62 -0.21 -3.33 10.29
N LEU A 63 -0.57 -2.08 9.96
CA LEU A 63 0.17 -1.26 8.98
C LEU A 63 1.61 -0.99 9.42
N CYS A 64 1.81 -0.58 10.68
CA CYS A 64 3.14 -0.33 11.24
C CYS A 64 4.00 -1.60 11.24
N GLY A 65 3.43 -2.75 11.62
CA GLY A 65 4.12 -4.03 11.55
C GLY A 65 4.60 -4.36 10.13
N PHE A 66 3.72 -4.20 9.14
CA PHE A 66 4.04 -4.46 7.74
C PHE A 66 5.10 -3.51 7.20
N ARG A 67 4.99 -2.22 7.51
CA ARG A 67 6.00 -1.21 7.20
C ARG A 67 7.35 -1.58 7.78
N CYS A 68 7.39 -1.95 9.07
CA CYS A 68 8.63 -2.38 9.73
C CYS A 68 9.24 -3.63 9.09
N ALA A 69 8.42 -4.60 8.66
CA ALA A 69 8.90 -5.77 7.93
C ALA A 69 9.55 -5.38 6.59
N LEU A 70 8.92 -4.50 5.81
CA LEU A 70 9.48 -4.01 4.55
C LEU A 70 10.78 -3.22 4.75
N VAL A 71 10.86 -2.39 5.80
CA VAL A 71 12.09 -1.65 6.13
C VAL A 71 13.22 -2.62 6.50
N ARG A 72 12.94 -3.65 7.32
CA ARG A 72 13.93 -4.69 7.67
C ARG A 72 14.42 -5.47 6.46
N LEU A 73 13.58 -5.64 5.44
CA LEU A 73 13.93 -6.29 4.18
C LEU A 73 14.56 -5.35 3.15
N GLY A 74 14.68 -4.05 3.45
CA GLY A 74 15.16 -3.04 2.49
C GLY A 74 14.21 -2.79 1.31
N LEU A 75 12.96 -3.24 1.41
CA LEU A 75 11.97 -3.20 0.32
C LEU A 75 11.08 -1.95 0.37
N PHE A 76 11.02 -1.25 1.50
CA PHE A 76 10.08 -0.14 1.68
C PHE A 76 10.25 0.95 0.61
N GLU A 77 11.47 1.36 0.31
CA GLU A 77 11.76 2.36 -0.72
C GLU A 77 11.75 1.78 -2.15
N ALA A 78 11.99 0.48 -2.29
CA ALA A 78 12.07 -0.18 -3.60
C ALA A 78 10.68 -0.45 -4.22
N VAL A 79 9.67 -0.69 -3.39
CA VAL A 79 8.32 -1.07 -3.82
C VAL A 79 7.67 -0.01 -4.72
N PRO A 80 7.63 1.29 -4.38
CA PRO A 80 7.06 2.31 -5.26
C PRO A 80 7.76 2.40 -6.62
N GLY A 81 9.09 2.29 -6.63
CA GLY A 81 9.89 2.29 -7.85
C GLY A 81 9.55 1.11 -8.74
N GLU A 82 9.39 -0.08 -8.17
CA GLU A 82 9.03 -1.27 -8.94
C GLU A 82 7.61 -1.22 -9.49
N VAL A 83 6.65 -0.71 -8.71
CA VAL A 83 5.29 -0.49 -9.20
C VAL A 83 5.31 0.52 -10.34
N ASN A 84 6.08 1.60 -10.21
CA ASN A 84 6.20 2.60 -11.28
C ASN A 84 6.83 2.02 -12.55
N ARG A 85 7.87 1.18 -12.43
CA ARG A 85 8.46 0.46 -13.57
C ARG A 85 7.43 -0.40 -14.30
N HIS A 86 6.65 -1.18 -13.55
CA HIS A 86 5.59 -2.01 -14.14
C HIS A 86 4.51 -1.16 -14.83
N LEU A 87 4.07 -0.06 -14.21
CA LEU A 87 3.10 0.85 -14.83
C LEU A 87 3.64 1.45 -16.13
N CYS A 88 4.88 1.94 -16.12
CA CYS A 88 5.56 2.47 -17.31
C CYS A 88 5.67 1.42 -18.42
N ALA A 89 6.00 0.17 -18.10
CA ALA A 89 6.10 -0.91 -19.07
C ALA A 89 4.77 -1.23 -19.77
N HIS A 90 3.63 -0.97 -19.12
CA HIS A 90 2.30 -1.18 -19.68
C HIS A 90 1.73 0.08 -20.36
N GLY A 91 2.54 1.12 -20.57
CA GLY A 91 2.09 2.39 -21.15
C GLY A 91 1.17 3.19 -20.23
N LEU A 92 0.99 2.75 -18.98
CA LEU A 92 0.22 3.44 -17.95
C LEU A 92 1.13 4.48 -17.29
N LYS A 93 1.64 5.43 -18.08
CA LYS A 93 2.37 6.56 -17.54
C LYS A 93 1.39 7.59 -16.97
N VAL A 94 1.63 8.05 -15.75
CA VAL A 94 0.98 9.24 -15.21
C VAL A 94 1.75 10.46 -15.73
N GLU A 95 1.45 10.92 -16.94
CA GLU A 95 2.23 11.99 -17.59
C GLU A 95 1.91 13.41 -17.12
N HIS A 96 0.84 13.65 -16.35
CA HIS A 96 0.52 15.00 -15.87
C HIS A 96 -0.10 15.02 -14.47
N ALA A 97 0.75 15.00 -13.45
CA ALA A 97 0.47 15.71 -12.20
C ALA A 97 1.76 16.43 -11.82
N ALA A 98 1.83 17.71 -12.17
CA ALA A 98 2.90 18.57 -11.71
C ALA A 98 2.95 18.49 -10.17
N MET A 99 4.09 17.99 -9.65
CA MET A 99 4.40 17.76 -8.25
C MET A 99 3.93 16.44 -7.63
N ALA A 100 4.66 15.36 -7.92
CA ALA A 100 5.53 14.70 -6.93
C ALA A 100 6.17 13.47 -7.59
N VAL A 101 7.50 13.39 -7.50
CA VAL A 101 8.41 12.28 -7.83
C VAL A 101 7.71 10.95 -8.16
N TRP A 102 7.84 10.50 -9.41
CA TRP A 102 7.62 9.11 -9.83
C TRP A 102 8.95 8.41 -10.02
#